data_AF-A0A1H9IZH2-F1
#
_entry.id   AF-A0A1H9IZH2-F1
#
_cell.length_a   1.000
_cell.length_b   1.000
_cell.length_c   1.000
_cell.angle_alpha   90.00
_cell.angle_beta   90.00
_cell.angle_gamma   90.00
#
_symmetry.space_group_name_H-M   'P 1'
#
loop_
_entity.id
_entity.type
_entity.pdbx_description
1 polymer ?
#
loop_
_entity_poly.entity_id
_entity_poly.type
_entity_poly.pdbx_seq_one_letter_code
_entity_poly.pdbx_strand_id
1 'polypeptide(L)'
;MRFIIRSHNDAFHLEPCDSETAAAPGAADYLIGDADTLLRLYVETDLDDPLFKLLQQLRGHFLADLDAVETRAEIYGLIYWLLDDNGISAQGASLEETADRLSDIDIAADSDQYAKIIFHLRDAVDRLCEMELEDI
;
A
#
# COMPACT_ATOMS: atom_id res chain seq x y z
N MET A 1 3.23 -11.42 4.58
CA MET A 1 2.48 -12.04 3.45
C MET A 1 3.42 -12.21 2.26
N ARG A 2 3.21 -13.18 1.36
CA ARG A 2 4.03 -13.31 0.14
C ARG A 2 3.14 -13.48 -1.09
N PHE A 3 3.50 -12.81 -2.18
CA PHE A 3 2.75 -12.86 -3.43
C PHE A 3 3.68 -13.08 -4.61
N ILE A 4 3.16 -13.75 -5.64
CA ILE A 4 3.82 -13.86 -6.95
C ILE A 4 2.94 -13.15 -7.97
N ILE A 5 3.53 -12.26 -8.75
CA ILE A 5 2.92 -11.70 -9.95
C ILE A 5 3.42 -12.55 -11.11
N ARG A 6 2.53 -13.37 -11.68
CA ARG A 6 2.82 -14.21 -12.84
C ARG A 6 2.75 -13.38 -14.11
N SER A 7 3.80 -13.43 -14.94
CA SER A 7 3.79 -12.81 -16.27
C SER A 7 3.56 -13.89 -17.33
N HIS A 8 2.43 -13.82 -18.06
CA HIS A 8 2.14 -14.75 -19.14
C HIS A 8 1.54 -14.01 -20.35
N ASN A 9 2.24 -13.99 -21.48
CA ASN A 9 1.79 -13.38 -22.75
C ASN A 9 1.19 -11.97 -22.56
N ASP A 10 1.95 -11.04 -21.98
CA ASP A 10 1.56 -9.65 -21.71
C ASP A 10 0.39 -9.46 -20.72
N ALA A 11 -0.04 -10.53 -20.04
CA ALA A 11 -0.99 -10.47 -18.94
C ALA A 11 -0.27 -10.75 -17.61
N PHE A 12 -0.66 -10.02 -16.57
CA PHE A 12 -0.20 -10.24 -15.22
C PHE A 12 -1.33 -10.79 -14.34
N HIS A 13 -0.99 -11.74 -13.47
CA HIS A 13 -1.93 -12.31 -12.51
C HIS A 13 -1.29 -12.40 -11.12
N LEU A 14 -2.07 -12.00 -10.11
CA LEU A 14 -1.64 -12.09 -8.71
C LEU A 14 -1.96 -13.47 -8.14
N GLU A 15 -0.96 -14.12 -7.57
CA GLU A 15 -1.08 -15.42 -6.88
C GLU A 15 -0.52 -15.30 -5.45
N PRO A 16 -1.32 -15.59 -4.40
CA PRO A 16 -0.80 -15.65 -3.03
C PRO A 16 0.14 -16.85 -2.88
N CYS A 17 1.31 -16.62 -2.30
CA CYS A 17 2.39 -17.60 -2.15
C CYS A 17 2.43 -18.15 -0.72
N ASP A 18 1.31 -18.72 -0.27
CA ASP A 18 1.14 -19.22 1.10
C ASP A 18 1.26 -20.76 1.20
N SER A 19 1.47 -21.46 0.08
CA SER A 19 1.38 -22.92 0.01
C SER A 19 2.71 -23.56 -0.41
N GLU A 20 3.06 -24.71 0.20
CA GLU A 20 4.13 -25.63 -0.22
C GLU A 20 3.98 -26.11 -1.69
N THR A 21 2.85 -25.79 -2.34
CA THR A 21 2.50 -26.14 -3.73
C THR A 21 2.66 -25.00 -4.73
N ALA A 22 3.05 -23.79 -4.30
CA ALA A 22 3.28 -22.69 -5.23
C ALA A 22 4.45 -23.04 -6.16
N ALA A 23 4.18 -23.13 -7.47
CA ALA A 23 5.23 -23.37 -8.45
C ALA A 23 6.29 -22.27 -8.32
N ALA A 24 7.57 -22.64 -8.40
CA ALA A 24 8.66 -21.66 -8.31
C ALA A 24 8.41 -20.50 -9.29
N PRO A 25 8.70 -19.25 -8.90
CA PRO A 25 8.57 -18.11 -9.81
C PRO A 25 9.44 -18.35 -11.05
N GLY A 26 8.87 -18.11 -12.23
CA GLY A 26 9.59 -18.08 -13.49
C GLY A 26 10.51 -16.86 -13.58
N ALA A 27 11.39 -16.84 -14.58
CA ALA A 27 12.35 -15.73 -14.76
C ALA A 27 11.69 -14.37 -15.05
N ALA A 28 10.43 -14.36 -15.47
CA ALA A 28 9.64 -13.16 -15.75
C ALA A 28 8.60 -12.85 -14.67
N ASP A 29 8.52 -13.67 -13.61
CA ASP A 29 7.58 -13.46 -12.50
C ASP A 29 8.20 -12.53 -11.45
N TYR A 30 7.36 -11.76 -10.76
CA TYR A 30 7.79 -10.92 -9.65
C TYR A 30 7.39 -11.56 -8.33
N LEU A 31 8.37 -11.80 -7.44
CA LEU A 31 8.12 -12.25 -6.09
C LEU A 31 8.09 -11.03 -5.15
N ILE A 32 6.93 -10.78 -4.52
CA ILE A 32 6.73 -9.68 -3.58
C ILE A 32 6.62 -10.27 -2.18
N GLY A 33 7.70 -10.15 -1.41
CA GLY A 33 7.80 -10.71 -0.06
C GLY A 33 7.52 -9.73 1.07
N ASP A 34 7.66 -8.44 0.78
CA ASP A 34 7.64 -7.34 1.74
C ASP A 34 7.21 -6.02 1.05
N ALA A 35 7.01 -4.98 1.87
CA ALA A 35 6.56 -3.69 1.40
C ALA A 35 7.67 -2.93 0.62
N ASP A 36 8.93 -3.03 1.03
CA ASP A 36 10.07 -2.47 0.29
C ASP A 36 10.14 -3.00 -1.15
N THR A 37 10.02 -4.31 -1.37
CA THR A 37 10.02 -4.91 -2.71
C THR A 37 8.86 -4.39 -3.55
N LEU A 38 7.66 -4.27 -2.96
CA LEU A 38 6.50 -3.70 -3.62
C LEU A 38 6.76 -2.23 -4.04
N LEU A 39 7.28 -1.41 -3.12
CA LEU A 39 7.51 0.01 -3.35
C LEU A 39 8.58 0.25 -4.41
N ARG A 40 9.64 -0.55 -4.44
CA ARG A 40 10.67 -0.47 -5.50
C ARG A 40 10.10 -0.80 -6.86
N LEU A 41 9.33 -1.89 -6.96
CA LEU A 41 8.68 -2.26 -8.21
C LEU A 41 7.69 -1.19 -8.67
N TYR A 42 6.94 -0.60 -7.74
CA TYR A 42 6.06 0.54 -8.01
C TYR A 42 6.83 1.72 -8.63
N VAL A 43 7.96 2.14 -8.04
CA VAL A 43 8.76 3.27 -8.55
C VAL A 43 9.31 3.00 -9.95
N GLU A 44 9.60 1.74 -10.28
CA GLU A 44 10.13 1.34 -11.59
C GLU A 44 9.05 1.10 -12.65
N THR A 45 7.77 1.06 -12.26
CA THR A 45 6.65 0.72 -13.16
C THR A 45 5.95 1.97 -13.69
N ASP A 46 5.79 2.06 -15.01
CA ASP A 46 5.02 3.14 -15.63
C ASP A 46 3.53 3.08 -15.26
N LEU A 47 2.89 4.25 -15.13
CA LEU A 47 1.46 4.36 -14.74
C LEU A 47 0.51 3.67 -15.73
N ASP A 48 0.89 3.61 -17.01
CA ASP A 48 0.12 2.99 -18.08
C ASP A 48 0.39 1.47 -18.21
N ASP A 49 1.34 0.93 -17.44
CA ASP A 49 1.66 -0.50 -17.45
C ASP A 49 0.54 -1.33 -16.79
N PRO A 50 0.06 -2.43 -17.41
CA PRO A 50 -0.90 -3.34 -16.79
C PRO A 50 -0.48 -3.86 -15.41
N LEU A 51 0.82 -3.95 -15.12
CA LEU A 51 1.39 -4.31 -13.83
C LEU A 51 0.97 -3.32 -12.74
N PHE A 52 0.90 -2.03 -13.05
CA PHE A 52 0.63 -0.96 -12.08
C PHE A 52 -0.67 -1.21 -11.31
N LYS A 53 -1.71 -1.70 -11.99
CA LYS A 53 -3.01 -2.03 -11.37
C LYS A 53 -2.90 -3.18 -10.36
N LEU A 54 -2.01 -4.14 -10.58
CA LEU A 54 -1.78 -5.22 -9.62
C LEU A 54 -0.96 -4.74 -8.42
N LEU A 55 0.01 -3.85 -8.64
CA LEU A 55 0.75 -3.23 -7.55
C LEU A 55 -0.22 -2.45 -6.64
N GLN A 56 -1.18 -1.71 -7.20
CA GLN A 56 -2.21 -1.02 -6.43
C GLN A 56 -3.06 -1.99 -5.58
N GLN A 57 -3.37 -3.18 -6.10
CA GLN A 57 -4.08 -4.22 -5.35
C GLN A 57 -3.22 -4.76 -4.19
N LEU A 58 -1.94 -5.04 -4.47
CA LEU A 58 -0.97 -5.49 -3.47
C LEU A 58 -0.78 -4.47 -2.35
N ARG A 59 -0.69 -3.17 -2.67
CA ARG A 59 -0.70 -2.12 -1.66
C ARG A 59 -1.90 -2.25 -0.72
N GLY A 60 -3.09 -2.51 -1.28
CA GLY A 60 -4.29 -2.73 -0.50
C GLY A 60 -4.19 -3.89 0.49
N HIS A 61 -3.42 -4.95 0.16
CA HIS A 61 -3.15 -6.04 1.08
C HIS A 61 -2.23 -5.63 2.22
N PHE A 62 -1.13 -4.91 1.95
CA PHE A 62 -0.25 -4.40 3.00
C PHE A 62 -0.94 -3.36 3.89
N LEU A 63 -1.74 -2.47 3.32
CA LEU A 63 -2.52 -1.47 4.08
C LEU A 63 -3.65 -2.08 4.92
N ALA A 64 -4.01 -3.35 4.70
CA ALA A 64 -4.99 -4.06 5.51
C ALA A 64 -4.34 -4.82 6.70
N ASP A 65 -3.01 -4.93 6.71
CA ASP A 65 -2.21 -5.63 7.71
C ASP A 65 -0.85 -4.92 7.88
N LEU A 66 -0.89 -3.74 8.50
CA LEU A 66 0.32 -2.93 8.73
C LEU A 66 1.26 -3.52 9.78
N ASP A 67 0.79 -4.47 10.59
CA ASP A 67 1.63 -5.22 11.55
C ASP A 67 2.73 -6.02 10.83
N ALA A 68 2.47 -6.43 9.59
CA ALA A 68 3.41 -7.15 8.75
C ALA A 68 4.44 -6.24 8.03
N VAL A 69 4.34 -4.92 8.19
CA VAL A 69 5.27 -3.94 7.59
C VAL A 69 6.41 -3.65 8.58
N GLU A 70 7.65 -3.81 8.12
CA GLU A 70 8.82 -3.88 9.01
C GLU A 70 9.34 -2.50 9.42
N THR A 71 9.16 -1.47 8.59
CA THR A 71 9.78 -0.17 8.80
C THR A 71 8.80 1.00 8.65
N ARG A 72 9.07 2.07 9.41
CA ARG A 72 8.34 3.35 9.30
C ARG A 72 8.37 3.90 7.87
N ALA A 73 9.52 3.77 7.19
CA ALA A 73 9.70 4.26 5.82
C ALA A 73 8.76 3.57 4.82
N GLU A 74 8.55 2.26 4.97
CA GLU A 74 7.60 1.51 4.14
C GLU A 74 6.16 1.94 4.39
N ILE A 75 5.75 2.12 5.65
CA ILE A 75 4.41 2.62 6.00
C ILE A 75 4.16 3.98 5.33
N TYR A 76 5.10 4.92 5.46
CA TYR A 76 5.01 6.21 4.77
C TYR A 76 4.94 6.06 3.25
N GLY A 77 5.76 5.18 2.66
CA GLY A 77 5.75 4.90 1.23
C GLY A 77 4.39 4.42 0.72
N LEU A 78 3.78 3.45 1.42
CA LEU A 78 2.47 2.89 1.07
C LEU A 78 1.37 3.96 1.19
N ILE A 79 1.38 4.76 2.25
CA ILE A 79 0.39 5.81 2.49
C ILE A 79 0.53 6.96 1.50
N TYR A 80 1.75 7.46 1.25
CA TYR A 80 1.92 8.55 0.28
C TYR A 80 1.56 8.13 -1.13
N TRP A 81 1.85 6.89 -1.51
CA TRP A 81 1.36 6.34 -2.77
C TRP A 81 -0.18 6.27 -2.80
N LEU A 82 -0.85 5.85 -1.72
CA LEU A 82 -2.32 5.86 -1.64
C LEU A 82 -2.89 7.26 -1.83
N LEU A 83 -2.28 8.27 -1.21
CA LEU A 83 -2.75 9.66 -1.31
C LEU A 83 -2.55 10.23 -2.72
N ASP A 84 -1.40 9.98 -3.33
CA ASP A 84 -1.09 10.41 -4.70
C ASP A 84 -2.08 9.82 -5.73
N ASP A 85 -2.38 8.52 -5.63
CA ASP A 85 -3.36 7.83 -6.48
C ASP A 85 -4.77 8.43 -6.40
N ASN A 86 -5.10 9.10 -5.29
CA ASN A 86 -6.39 9.73 -5.06
C ASN A 86 -6.35 11.25 -5.24
N GLY A 87 -5.22 11.82 -5.71
CA GLY A 87 -5.04 13.25 -5.91
C GLY A 87 -5.05 14.06 -4.61
N ILE A 88 -4.70 13.44 -3.48
CA ILE A 88 -4.70 14.07 -2.15
C ILE A 88 -3.29 14.53 -1.82
N SER A 89 -3.09 15.85 -1.70
CA SER A 89 -1.81 16.40 -1.22
C SER A 89 -1.73 16.34 0.30
N ALA A 90 -0.67 15.72 0.82
CA ALA A 90 -0.29 15.74 2.24
C ALA A 90 0.96 16.62 2.53
N GLN A 91 1.33 17.50 1.59
CA GLN A 91 2.51 18.36 1.79
C GLN A 91 2.31 19.31 2.97
N GLY A 92 3.24 19.28 3.92
CA GLY A 92 3.26 20.18 5.07
C GLY A 92 2.23 19.83 6.16
N ALA A 93 1.60 18.66 6.09
CA ALA A 93 0.68 18.15 7.11
C ALA A 93 1.11 16.76 7.57
N SER A 94 0.81 16.41 8.82
CA SER A 94 0.93 15.04 9.31
C SER A 94 -0.14 14.13 8.68
N LEU A 95 0.02 12.81 8.84
CA LEU A 95 -1.00 11.85 8.41
C LEU A 95 -2.31 12.05 9.19
N GLU A 96 -2.22 12.38 10.48
CA GLU A 96 -3.37 12.68 11.34
C GLU A 96 -4.09 13.95 10.88
N GLU A 97 -3.36 15.05 10.65
CA GLU A 97 -3.93 16.31 10.14
C GLU A 97 -4.57 16.11 8.76
N THR A 98 -3.98 15.24 7.93
CA THR A 98 -4.55 14.87 6.63
C THR A 98 -5.86 14.10 6.81
N ALA A 99 -5.92 13.14 7.73
CA ALA A 99 -7.12 12.36 8.02
C ALA A 99 -8.26 13.25 8.53
N ASP A 100 -7.97 14.17 9.46
CA ASP A 100 -8.95 15.11 10.00
C ASP A 100 -9.50 16.04 8.93
N ARG A 101 -8.64 16.59 8.06
CA ARG A 101 -9.08 17.42 6.93
C ARG A 101 -10.00 16.66 5.97
N LEU A 102 -9.70 15.39 5.68
CA LEU A 102 -10.56 14.57 4.83
C LEU A 102 -11.91 14.27 5.51
N SER A 103 -11.90 14.01 6.82
CA SER A 103 -13.10 13.82 7.62
C SER A 103 -14.00 15.06 7.61
N ASP A 104 -13.43 16.25 7.72
CA ASP A 104 -14.17 17.51 7.66
C ASP A 104 -14.85 17.70 6.30
N ILE A 105 -14.18 17.32 5.20
CA ILE A 105 -14.73 17.38 3.84
C ILE A 105 -15.93 16.43 3.72
N ASP A 106 -15.77 15.18 4.18
CA ASP A 106 -16.84 14.16 4.15
C ASP A 106 -18.06 14.61 4.97
N ILE A 107 -17.85 15.15 6.18
CA ILE A 107 -18.93 15.69 7.02
C ILE A 107 -19.63 16.87 6.35
N ALA A 108 -18.87 17.82 5.79
CA ALA A 108 -19.44 18.99 5.15
C ALA A 108 -20.24 18.64 3.88
N ALA A 109 -19.87 17.57 3.19
CA ALA A 109 -20.51 17.09 1.97
C ALA A 109 -21.60 16.04 2.22
N ASP A 110 -21.80 15.59 3.46
CA ASP A 110 -22.64 14.43 3.80
C ASP A 110 -22.27 13.21 2.92
N SER A 111 -20.96 12.95 2.82
CA SER A 111 -20.38 11.88 2.00
C SER A 111 -19.44 10.99 2.79
N ASP A 112 -19.26 9.76 2.29
CA ASP A 112 -18.25 8.81 2.78
C ASP A 112 -17.13 8.62 1.73
N GLN A 113 -16.82 9.66 0.95
CA GLN A 113 -15.91 9.55 -0.20
C GLN A 113 -14.50 9.15 0.25
N TYR A 114 -14.04 9.67 1.38
CA TYR A 114 -12.69 9.45 1.89
C TYR A 114 -12.63 8.47 3.06
N ALA A 115 -13.76 7.92 3.50
CA ALA A 115 -13.86 7.03 4.67
C ALA A 115 -12.79 5.92 4.69
N LYS A 116 -12.52 5.28 3.54
CA LYS A 116 -11.48 4.22 3.45
C LYS A 116 -10.06 4.78 3.58
N ILE A 117 -9.78 5.95 3.03
CA ILE A 117 -8.46 6.59 3.11
C ILE A 117 -8.22 7.08 4.53
N ILE A 118 -9.23 7.68 5.17
CA ILE A 118 -9.20 8.11 6.58
C ILE A 118 -8.89 6.91 7.48
N PHE A 119 -9.52 5.76 7.24
CA PHE A 119 -9.23 4.52 7.97
C PHE A 119 -7.75 4.13 7.87
N HIS A 120 -7.20 4.03 6.66
CA HIS A 120 -5.79 3.66 6.47
C HIS A 120 -4.81 4.69 7.04
N LEU A 121 -5.15 5.98 7.02
CA LEU A 121 -4.32 7.02 7.63
C LEU A 121 -4.25 6.86 9.15
N ARG A 122 -5.39 6.60 9.81
CA ARG A 122 -5.43 6.40 11.27
C ARG A 122 -4.72 5.13 11.69
N ASP A 123 -4.96 4.03 10.97
CA ASP A 123 -4.28 2.75 11.19
C ASP A 123 -2.75 2.89 11.06
N ALA A 124 -2.29 3.66 10.06
CA ALA A 124 -0.87 3.97 9.92
C ALA A 124 -0.32 4.84 11.06
N VAL A 125 -1.07 5.83 11.54
CA VAL A 125 -0.67 6.65 12.70
C VAL A 125 -0.52 5.78 13.95
N ASP A 126 -1.49 4.91 14.21
CA ASP A 126 -1.47 4.00 15.37
C ASP A 126 -0.24 3.08 15.29
N ARG A 127 -0.02 2.42 14.14
CA ARG A 127 1.14 1.54 13.95
C ARG A 127 2.47 2.29 14.08
N LEU A 128 2.58 3.50 13.53
CA LEU A 128 3.79 4.32 13.66
C LEU A 128 4.08 4.67 15.13
N CYS A 129 3.05 5.02 15.90
CA CYS A 129 3.19 5.27 17.33
C CYS A 129 3.66 4.03 18.09
N GLU A 130 3.13 2.85 17.76
CA GLU A 130 3.56 1.58 18.37
C GLU A 130 5.03 1.29 18.11
N MET A 131 5.49 1.43 16.86
CA MET A 131 6.89 1.25 16.50
C MET A 131 7.83 2.21 17.25
N GLU A 132 7.40 3.45 17.46
CA GLU A 132 8.16 4.41 18.26
C GLU A 132 8.27 4.02 19.74
N LEU A 133 7.29 3.32 20.29
CA LEU A 133 7.33 2.81 21.66
C LEU A 133 8.17 1.53 21.78
N GLU A 134 8.18 0.67 20.75
CA GLU A 134 9.01 -0.54 20.69
C GLU A 134 10.51 -0.23 20.58
N ASP A 135 10.86 0.90 19.95
CA ASP A 135 12.24 1.38 19.79
C ASP A 135 12.86 1.92 21.11
N ILE A 136 12.09 2.03 22.21
CA ILE A 136 12.50 2.60 23.51
C ILE A 136 12.82 1.50 24.55
#